data_AF-A0A0G2A0F8-F1
#
_entry.id   AF-A0A0G2A0F8-F1
#
_cell.length_a   1.000
_cell.length_b   1.000
_cell.length_c   1.000
_cell.angle_alpha   90.00
_cell.angle_beta   90.00
_cell.angle_gamma   90.00
#
_symmetry.space_group_name_H-M   'P 1'
#
loop_
_entity.id
_entity.type
_entity.pdbx_description
1 polymer ?
#
loop_
_entity_poly.entity_id
_entity_poly.type
_entity_poly.pdbx_seq_one_letter_code
_entity_poly.pdbx_strand_id
1 'polypeptide(L)'
;MKSFTEHKTLVSLLIAVFLVNQIAIASVSQAMGATRGILAGIFGISTASAMEIMMPIPNEDGKTTRLQMMPTITEVSGEPESGDTVANAMTVMMATGKPFYAPGAISFDDPIGSLKAWGQYETAELDSTMIERYKRLVSIFPCNFCCGSPTSVTLNGNCGCAHARAARGFFRYLLSEYGDAYSDDQLYGEAYRWQAIWYPSGVVEDYLLATGRGDVLGHKTHGGAGEDGRHGINL
;
A
#
# COMPACT_ATOMS: atom_id res chain seq x y z
N MET A 1 -6.37 54.84 30.35
CA MET A 1 -6.45 54.35 28.96
C MET A 1 -5.05 53.90 28.54
N LYS A 2 -4.75 52.60 28.65
CA LYS A 2 -3.48 52.06 28.13
C LYS A 2 -3.49 52.18 26.62
N SER A 3 -2.47 52.84 26.07
CA SER A 3 -2.47 53.37 24.70
C SER A 3 -2.60 52.24 23.67
N PHE A 4 -3.29 52.52 22.57
CA PHE A 4 -3.40 51.63 21.40
C PHE A 4 -2.03 51.15 20.90
N THR A 5 -0.97 51.92 21.17
CA THR A 5 0.43 51.59 20.88
C THR A 5 0.95 50.44 21.74
N GLU A 6 0.61 50.37 23.03
CA GLU A 6 1.07 49.30 23.93
C GLU A 6 0.49 47.94 23.54
N HIS A 7 -0.77 47.92 23.06
CA HIS A 7 -1.41 46.71 22.54
C HIS A 7 -0.76 46.25 21.23
N LYS A 8 -0.39 47.17 20.34
CA LYS A 8 0.35 46.83 19.12
C LYS A 8 1.72 46.25 19.42
N THR A 9 2.45 46.82 20.37
CA THR A 9 3.76 46.30 20.79
C THR A 9 3.64 44.91 21.41
N LEU A 10 2.64 44.67 22.26
CA LEU A 10 2.39 43.36 22.86
C LEU A 10 2.01 42.31 21.80
N VAL A 11 1.12 42.66 20.87
CA VAL A 11 0.69 41.76 19.77
C VAL A 11 1.87 41.42 18.86
N SER A 12 2.70 42.40 18.49
CA SER A 12 3.91 42.15 17.69
C SER A 12 4.92 41.25 18.40
N LEU A 13 5.09 41.41 19.71
CA LEU A 13 5.94 40.52 20.51
C LEU A 13 5.39 39.09 20.56
N LEU A 14 4.08 38.92 20.74
CA LEU A 14 3.45 37.60 20.74
C LEU A 14 3.57 36.92 19.38
N ILE A 15 3.39 37.65 18.27
CA ILE A 15 3.60 37.13 16.92
C ILE A 15 5.06 36.70 16.73
N ALA A 16 6.02 37.52 17.17
CA ALA A 16 7.43 37.20 17.07
C ALA A 16 7.80 35.94 17.88
N VAL A 17 7.30 35.82 19.12
CA VAL A 17 7.51 34.62 19.95
C VAL A 17 6.85 33.40 19.31
N PHE A 18 5.66 33.54 18.74
CA PHE A 18 4.99 32.45 18.04
C PHE A 18 5.78 32.00 16.81
N LEU A 19 6.28 32.94 16.00
CA LEU A 19 7.12 32.63 14.83
C LEU A 19 8.45 31.98 15.22
N VAL A 20 9.12 32.45 16.28
CA VAL A 20 10.34 31.83 16.80
C VAL A 20 10.05 30.42 17.33
N ASN A 21 8.92 30.22 18.00
CA ASN A 21 8.48 28.89 18.44
C ASN A 21 8.21 27.97 17.25
N GLN A 22 7.56 28.46 16.20
CA GLN A 22 7.33 27.67 14.97
C GLN A 22 8.65 27.31 14.26
N ILE A 23 9.63 28.22 14.24
CA ILE A 23 10.95 27.95 13.65
C ILE A 23 11.75 26.96 14.50
N ALA A 24 11.71 27.09 15.82
CA ALA A 24 12.37 26.17 16.74
C ALA A 24 11.77 24.76 16.62
N ILE A 25 10.44 24.63 16.62
CA ILE A 25 9.74 23.36 16.39
C ILE A 25 10.10 22.81 15.01
N ALA A 26 10.07 23.61 13.94
CA ALA A 26 10.45 23.17 12.60
C ALA A 26 11.91 22.71 12.52
N SER A 27 12.84 23.33 13.25
CA SER A 27 14.25 22.94 13.29
C SER A 27 14.48 21.66 14.09
N VAL A 28 13.73 21.44 15.18
CA VAL A 28 13.76 20.22 15.98
C VAL A 28 13.08 19.08 15.23
N SER A 29 11.94 19.32 14.57
CA SER A 29 11.30 18.36 13.67
C SER A 29 12.20 18.00 12.48
N GLN A 30 12.95 18.94 11.91
CA GLN A 30 13.95 18.65 10.87
C GLN A 30 15.16 17.89 11.41
N ALA A 31 15.65 18.20 12.60
CA ALA A 31 16.78 17.47 13.21
C ALA A 31 16.38 16.05 13.66
N MET A 32 15.17 15.87 14.19
CA MET A 32 14.60 14.56 14.52
C MET A 32 14.21 13.76 13.27
N GLY A 33 13.70 14.45 12.24
CA GLY A 33 13.46 13.90 10.91
C GLY A 33 14.73 13.52 10.16
N ALA A 34 15.85 14.22 10.37
CA ALA A 34 17.16 13.86 9.82
C ALA A 34 17.78 12.66 10.55
N THR A 35 17.60 12.57 11.87
CA THR A 35 18.08 11.43 12.67
C THR A 35 17.28 10.16 12.36
N ARG A 36 15.97 10.28 12.12
CA ARG A 36 15.11 9.17 11.62
C ARG A 36 15.28 8.92 10.12
N GLY A 37 15.59 9.93 9.32
CA GLY A 37 15.84 9.81 7.87
C GLY A 37 17.09 9.00 7.54
N ILE A 38 18.07 8.95 8.45
CA ILE A 38 19.22 8.05 8.31
C ILE A 38 18.83 6.58 8.59
N LEU A 39 17.93 6.32 9.54
CA LEU A 39 17.44 4.96 9.84
C LEU A 39 16.36 4.47 8.86
N ALA A 40 15.44 5.34 8.47
CA ALA A 40 14.43 5.08 7.45
C ALA A 40 15.03 5.06 6.04
N GLY A 41 16.08 5.82 5.76
CA GLY A 41 16.84 5.75 4.50
C GLY A 41 17.60 4.43 4.31
N ILE A 42 17.83 3.68 5.38
CA ILE A 42 18.38 2.31 5.34
C ILE A 42 17.27 1.28 5.01
N PHE A 43 16.00 1.58 5.29
CA PHE A 43 14.85 0.65 5.15
C PHE A 43 13.69 1.15 4.25
N GLY A 44 13.84 2.30 3.58
CA GLY A 44 12.92 2.79 2.54
C GLY A 44 11.53 3.29 2.96
N ILE A 45 11.21 3.47 4.25
CA ILE A 45 9.84 3.79 4.68
C ILE A 45 9.66 5.29 4.96
N SER A 46 8.86 5.95 4.12
CA SER A 46 8.51 7.38 4.23
C SER A 46 7.34 7.61 5.21
N THR A 47 7.43 8.67 6.02
CA THR A 47 6.32 9.17 6.85
C THR A 47 5.35 10.08 6.08
N ALA A 48 5.72 10.50 4.87
CA ALA A 48 4.85 11.17 3.93
C ALA A 48 4.18 10.15 3.01
N SER A 49 3.02 10.51 2.46
CA SER A 49 2.32 9.69 1.49
C SER A 49 3.17 9.44 0.25
N ALA A 50 2.96 8.27 -0.37
CA ALA A 50 3.79 7.73 -1.43
C ALA A 50 2.96 7.22 -2.60
N MET A 51 3.61 6.97 -3.74
CA MET A 51 3.00 6.30 -4.90
C MET A 51 3.48 4.85 -5.00
N GLU A 52 3.74 4.22 -3.85
CA GLU A 52 4.28 2.87 -3.77
C GLU A 52 3.71 2.11 -2.57
N ILE A 53 3.47 0.81 -2.72
CA ILE A 53 2.94 -0.10 -1.69
C ILE A 53 3.89 -1.29 -1.47
N MET A 54 4.06 -1.71 -0.21
CA MET A 54 4.81 -2.91 0.13
C MET A 54 3.98 -4.15 -0.20
N MET A 55 4.52 -5.08 -1.00
CA MET A 55 3.79 -6.30 -1.34
C MET A 55 4.72 -7.51 -1.56
N PRO A 56 4.21 -8.73 -1.41
CA PRO A 56 4.92 -9.94 -1.80
C PRO A 56 5.01 -10.05 -3.33
N ILE A 57 6.21 -10.34 -3.82
CA ILE A 57 6.53 -10.59 -5.23
C ILE A 57 7.04 -12.02 -5.36
N PRO A 58 6.51 -12.84 -6.29
CA PRO A 58 7.08 -14.15 -6.55
C PRO A 58 8.57 -14.09 -6.90
N ASN A 59 9.34 -14.98 -6.33
CA ASN A 59 10.74 -15.18 -6.69
C ASN A 59 10.85 -15.93 -8.03
N GLU A 60 12.06 -15.93 -8.60
CA GLU A 60 12.34 -16.62 -9.87
C GLU A 60 12.10 -18.13 -9.80
N ASP A 61 12.09 -18.71 -8.59
CA ASP A 61 11.75 -20.11 -8.35
C ASP A 61 10.26 -20.44 -8.60
N GLY A 62 9.41 -19.41 -8.77
CA GLY A 62 7.97 -19.52 -8.98
C GLY A 62 7.20 -20.10 -7.79
N LYS A 63 7.83 -20.21 -6.62
CA LYS A 63 7.28 -20.88 -5.42
C LYS A 63 7.30 -19.98 -4.21
N THR A 64 8.38 -19.27 -3.97
CA THR A 64 8.53 -18.39 -2.81
C THR A 64 8.27 -16.95 -3.21
N THR A 65 8.19 -16.07 -2.22
CA THR A 65 7.95 -14.64 -2.41
C THR A 65 8.93 -13.83 -1.56
N ARG A 66 9.22 -12.61 -2.01
CA ARG A 66 9.96 -11.58 -1.28
C ARG A 66 9.10 -10.33 -1.12
N LEU A 67 9.33 -9.52 -0.10
CA LEU A 67 8.63 -8.24 0.06
C LEU A 67 9.37 -7.13 -0.70
N GLN A 68 8.62 -6.31 -1.44
CA GLN A 68 9.15 -5.23 -2.27
C GLN A 68 8.15 -4.08 -2.36
N MET A 69 8.65 -2.84 -2.43
CA MET A 69 7.84 -1.67 -2.80
C MET A 69 7.51 -1.73 -4.29
N MET A 70 6.24 -1.57 -4.63
CA MET A 70 5.74 -1.53 -6.00
C MET A 70 4.98 -0.23 -6.26
N PRO A 71 5.14 0.39 -7.43
CA PRO A 71 4.44 1.63 -7.76
C PRO A 71 2.93 1.40 -7.86
N THR A 72 2.16 2.43 -7.54
CA THR A 72 0.69 2.47 -7.61
C THR A 72 0.23 3.61 -8.53
N ILE A 73 -1.08 3.69 -8.78
CA ILE A 73 -1.69 4.84 -9.49
C ILE A 73 -2.49 5.74 -8.55
N THR A 74 -2.73 5.29 -7.31
CA THR A 74 -3.28 6.10 -6.23
C THR A 74 -2.30 6.25 -5.08
N GLU A 75 -2.47 7.31 -4.29
CA GLU A 75 -1.61 7.67 -3.16
C GLU A 75 -1.77 6.69 -1.99
N VAL A 76 -0.66 6.15 -1.48
CA VAL A 76 -0.56 5.32 -0.27
C VAL A 76 -0.37 6.26 0.91
N SER A 77 -1.19 6.10 1.96
CA SER A 77 -1.14 6.96 3.13
C SER A 77 0.19 6.81 3.87
N GLY A 78 0.75 7.93 4.31
CA GLY A 78 1.91 7.92 5.21
C GLY A 78 1.55 7.34 6.58
N GLU A 79 2.55 6.83 7.27
CA GLU A 79 2.33 6.23 8.58
C GLU A 79 2.06 7.31 9.66
N PRO A 80 0.92 7.24 10.39
CA PRO A 80 0.60 8.24 11.41
C PRO A 80 1.44 8.05 12.69
N GLU A 81 1.61 9.11 13.48
CA GLU A 81 2.33 9.05 14.77
C GLU A 81 1.35 8.77 15.94
N SER A 82 0.63 7.65 15.89
CA SER A 82 -0.39 7.32 16.91
C SER A 82 0.13 6.53 18.12
N GLY A 83 1.30 5.89 17.99
CA GLY A 83 1.85 4.95 18.97
C GLY A 83 1.24 3.54 18.91
N ASP A 84 0.17 3.35 18.14
CA ASP A 84 -0.40 2.03 17.83
C ASP A 84 0.17 1.52 16.49
N THR A 85 1.18 0.67 16.59
CA THR A 85 1.90 0.12 15.44
C THR A 85 0.99 -0.65 14.47
N VAL A 86 -0.04 -1.33 14.96
CA VAL A 86 -0.96 -2.10 14.11
C VAL A 86 -1.93 -1.17 13.40
N ALA A 87 -2.53 -0.22 14.12
CA ALA A 87 -3.41 0.77 13.51
C ALA A 87 -2.68 1.66 12.48
N ASN A 88 -1.42 1.97 12.76
CA ASN A 88 -0.52 2.65 11.83
C ASN A 88 -0.33 1.85 10.53
N ALA A 89 0.03 0.56 10.65
CA ALA A 89 0.20 -0.32 9.50
C ALA A 89 -1.10 -0.48 8.69
N MET A 90 -2.25 -0.61 9.37
CA MET A 90 -3.56 -0.61 8.70
C MET A 90 -3.81 0.69 7.93
N THR A 91 -3.45 1.84 8.50
CA THR A 91 -3.61 3.15 7.83
C THR A 91 -2.80 3.22 6.53
N VAL A 92 -1.57 2.70 6.54
CA VAL A 92 -0.72 2.67 5.35
C VAL A 92 -1.25 1.70 4.30
N MET A 93 -1.59 0.48 4.72
CA MET A 93 -1.88 -0.61 3.78
C MET A 93 -3.32 -0.64 3.27
N MET A 94 -4.28 -0.11 4.02
CA MET A 94 -5.70 -0.18 3.67
C MET A 94 -6.15 1.13 3.03
N ALA A 95 -6.36 1.07 1.71
CA ALA A 95 -6.93 2.20 0.99
C ALA A 95 -8.37 2.49 1.45
N THR A 96 -8.79 3.75 1.34
CA THR A 96 -10.13 4.22 1.67
C THR A 96 -10.70 5.07 0.54
N GLY A 97 -12.01 5.28 0.54
CA GLY A 97 -12.70 6.09 -0.45
C GLY A 97 -12.92 5.41 -1.79
N LYS A 98 -13.32 6.21 -2.78
CA LYS A 98 -13.51 5.77 -4.16
C LYS A 98 -12.32 6.25 -5.02
N PRO A 99 -11.52 5.34 -5.60
CA PRO A 99 -10.43 5.77 -6.48
C PRO A 99 -10.98 6.34 -7.79
N PHE A 100 -10.24 7.26 -8.41
CA PHE A 100 -10.71 8.00 -9.60
C PHE A 100 -11.09 7.09 -10.78
N TYR A 101 -10.44 5.93 -10.91
CA TYR A 101 -10.66 5.00 -12.01
C TYR A 101 -11.88 4.09 -11.79
N ALA A 102 -12.37 3.95 -10.56
CA ALA A 102 -13.38 2.96 -10.22
C ALA A 102 -14.75 3.31 -10.82
N PRO A 103 -15.34 2.42 -11.64
CA PRO A 103 -16.65 2.65 -12.22
C PRO A 103 -17.76 2.39 -11.20
N GLY A 104 -18.92 3.03 -11.43
CA GLY A 104 -20.14 2.76 -10.65
C GLY A 104 -19.97 2.95 -9.15
N ALA A 105 -20.33 1.92 -8.37
CA ALA A 105 -20.30 1.94 -6.90
C ALA A 105 -19.03 1.31 -6.29
N ILE A 106 -18.04 0.95 -7.11
CA ILE A 106 -16.79 0.37 -6.60
C ILE A 106 -16.06 1.40 -5.75
N SER A 107 -15.71 1.01 -4.53
CA SER A 107 -15.01 1.81 -3.53
C SER A 107 -14.27 0.91 -2.54
N PHE A 108 -13.12 1.37 -2.05
CA PHE A 108 -12.38 0.67 -1.00
C PHE A 108 -13.19 0.58 0.31
N ASP A 109 -14.13 1.50 0.53
CA ASP A 109 -15.00 1.53 1.72
C ASP A 109 -16.10 0.45 1.69
N ASP A 110 -16.30 -0.22 0.54
CA ASP A 110 -17.16 -1.42 0.41
C ASP A 110 -16.36 -2.59 -0.18
N PRO A 111 -15.51 -3.27 0.61
CA PRO A 111 -14.66 -4.34 0.13
C PRO A 111 -15.46 -5.50 -0.50
N ILE A 112 -16.62 -5.84 0.07
CA ILE A 112 -17.43 -6.99 -0.34
C ILE A 112 -18.20 -6.68 -1.62
N GLY A 113 -18.86 -5.51 -1.70
CA GLY A 113 -19.55 -5.09 -2.91
C GLY A 113 -18.57 -4.88 -4.06
N SER A 114 -17.42 -4.26 -3.78
CA SER A 114 -16.36 -4.05 -4.78
C SER A 114 -15.74 -5.34 -5.27
N LEU A 115 -15.52 -6.34 -4.39
CA LEU A 115 -15.07 -7.68 -4.80
C LEU A 115 -16.00 -8.28 -5.85
N LYS A 116 -17.31 -8.24 -5.60
CA LYS A 116 -18.32 -8.76 -6.53
C LYS A 116 -18.39 -7.96 -7.82
N ALA A 117 -18.31 -6.63 -7.72
CA ALA A 117 -18.40 -5.72 -8.85
C ALA A 117 -17.19 -5.85 -9.78
N TRP A 118 -15.97 -5.90 -9.24
CA TRP A 118 -14.76 -6.14 -10.02
C TRP A 118 -14.82 -7.46 -10.78
N GLY A 119 -15.34 -8.52 -10.15
CA GLY A 119 -15.51 -9.82 -10.81
C GLY A 119 -16.40 -9.78 -12.06
N GLN A 120 -17.29 -8.79 -12.21
CA GLN A 120 -18.13 -8.64 -13.42
C GLN A 120 -17.32 -8.21 -14.65
N TYR A 121 -16.15 -7.58 -14.46
CA TYR A 121 -15.28 -7.14 -15.55
C TYR A 121 -14.37 -8.25 -16.09
N GLU A 122 -14.46 -9.49 -15.58
CA GLU A 122 -13.68 -10.64 -16.09
C GLU A 122 -13.99 -10.93 -17.58
N THR A 123 -15.11 -10.43 -18.10
CA THR A 123 -15.52 -10.54 -19.50
C THR A 123 -15.27 -9.28 -20.34
N ALA A 124 -14.64 -8.23 -19.78
CA ALA A 124 -14.32 -7.04 -20.56
C ALA A 124 -13.37 -7.38 -21.71
N GLU A 125 -13.69 -6.88 -22.90
CA GLU A 125 -12.92 -7.13 -24.12
C GLU A 125 -11.61 -6.35 -24.12
N LEU A 126 -10.55 -6.99 -24.62
CA LEU A 126 -9.23 -6.39 -24.77
C LEU A 126 -8.77 -6.60 -26.21
N ASP A 127 -8.08 -5.60 -26.77
CA ASP A 127 -7.37 -5.78 -28.04
C ASP A 127 -6.16 -6.71 -27.89
N SER A 128 -5.49 -7.00 -29.01
CA SER A 128 -4.35 -7.91 -29.05
C SER A 128 -3.14 -7.44 -28.24
N THR A 129 -2.96 -6.13 -28.05
CA THR A 129 -1.84 -5.61 -27.26
C THR A 129 -2.16 -5.74 -25.78
N MET A 130 -3.37 -5.36 -25.38
CA MET A 130 -3.80 -5.39 -23.98
C MET A 130 -4.01 -6.81 -23.46
N ILE A 131 -4.43 -7.76 -24.31
CA ILE A 131 -4.57 -9.16 -23.89
C ILE A 131 -3.24 -9.79 -23.50
N GLU A 132 -2.12 -9.43 -24.16
CA GLU A 132 -0.80 -9.94 -23.79
C GLU A 132 -0.31 -9.34 -22.48
N ARG A 133 -0.59 -8.06 -22.22
CA ARG A 133 -0.34 -7.42 -20.92
C ARG A 133 -1.14 -8.11 -19.80
N TYR A 134 -2.43 -8.34 -20.04
CA TYR A 134 -3.31 -9.05 -19.12
C TYR A 134 -2.76 -10.42 -18.76
N LYS A 135 -2.37 -11.23 -19.76
CA LYS A 135 -1.79 -12.56 -19.54
C LYS A 135 -0.55 -12.50 -18.64
N ARG A 136 0.34 -11.52 -18.86
CA ARG A 136 1.51 -11.33 -18.00
C ARG A 136 1.10 -10.99 -16.57
N LEU A 137 0.26 -9.98 -16.37
CA LEU A 137 -0.19 -9.55 -15.04
C LEU A 137 -0.79 -10.70 -14.24
N VAL A 138 -1.73 -11.47 -14.81
CA VAL A 138 -2.38 -12.58 -14.09
C VAL A 138 -1.46 -13.79 -13.91
N SER A 139 -0.40 -13.93 -14.72
CA SER A 139 0.58 -15.00 -14.59
C SER A 139 1.55 -14.79 -13.43
N ILE A 140 1.71 -13.55 -12.96
CA ILE A 140 2.65 -13.23 -11.87
C ILE A 140 1.96 -12.69 -10.61
N PHE A 141 0.70 -12.23 -10.68
CA PHE A 141 0.01 -11.67 -9.51
C PHE A 141 -0.24 -12.72 -8.43
N PRO A 142 0.29 -12.56 -7.21
CA PRO A 142 0.18 -13.55 -6.16
C PRO A 142 -1.23 -13.60 -5.58
N CYS A 143 -1.70 -14.81 -5.29
CA CYS A 143 -2.91 -15.07 -4.51
C CYS A 143 -2.54 -15.62 -3.13
N ASN A 144 -1.52 -15.06 -2.51
CA ASN A 144 -0.75 -15.64 -1.40
C ASN A 144 -1.49 -15.83 -0.07
N PHE A 145 -2.58 -15.09 0.23
CA PHE A 145 -3.23 -15.23 1.55
C PHE A 145 -4.27 -16.35 1.63
N CYS A 146 -4.99 -16.61 0.54
CA CYS A 146 -6.03 -17.64 0.49
C CYS A 146 -5.67 -18.82 -0.40
N CYS A 147 -4.86 -18.60 -1.45
CA CYS A 147 -4.46 -19.64 -2.38
C CYS A 147 -2.94 -19.89 -2.23
N GLY A 148 -2.57 -21.09 -1.79
CA GLY A 148 -1.16 -21.50 -1.68
C GLY A 148 -0.82 -22.15 -0.36
N SER A 149 0.46 -22.40 -0.17
CA SER A 149 1.05 -23.00 1.03
C SER A 149 2.29 -22.21 1.44
N PRO A 150 2.81 -22.42 2.66
CA PRO A 150 4.06 -21.81 3.13
C PRO A 150 5.21 -21.89 2.12
N THR A 151 5.28 -23.00 1.38
CA THR A 151 6.36 -23.31 0.43
C THR A 151 5.98 -23.13 -1.03
N SER A 152 4.77 -22.63 -1.32
CA SER A 152 4.29 -22.40 -2.69
C SER A 152 3.23 -21.30 -2.76
N VAL A 153 3.56 -20.19 -3.38
CA VAL A 153 2.60 -19.18 -3.81
C VAL A 153 1.70 -19.73 -4.91
N THR A 154 0.41 -19.39 -4.88
CA THR A 154 -0.47 -19.59 -6.05
C THR A 154 -0.56 -18.27 -6.81
N LEU A 155 -0.54 -18.35 -8.14
CA LEU A 155 -0.66 -17.19 -9.02
C LEU A 155 -2.10 -17.00 -9.47
N ASN A 156 -2.49 -15.77 -9.77
CA ASN A 156 -3.87 -15.38 -10.00
C ASN A 156 -4.54 -16.16 -11.15
N GLY A 157 -3.82 -16.40 -12.24
CA GLY A 157 -4.29 -17.22 -13.36
C GLY A 157 -4.67 -18.66 -12.98
N ASN A 158 -4.19 -19.15 -11.82
CA ASN A 158 -4.36 -20.52 -11.35
C ASN A 158 -5.36 -20.65 -10.18
N CYS A 159 -5.99 -19.56 -9.71
CA CYS A 159 -6.97 -19.60 -8.62
C CYS A 159 -8.40 -19.25 -9.10
N GLY A 160 -9.39 -20.06 -8.68
CA GLY A 160 -10.80 -19.91 -9.05
C GLY A 160 -11.67 -19.13 -8.05
N CYS A 161 -11.08 -18.58 -6.98
CA CYS A 161 -11.82 -17.89 -5.93
C CYS A 161 -12.36 -16.52 -6.39
N ALA A 162 -13.32 -15.96 -5.64
CA ALA A 162 -13.89 -14.64 -5.94
C ALA A 162 -12.83 -13.52 -5.98
N HIS A 163 -11.80 -13.59 -5.12
CA HIS A 163 -10.69 -12.63 -5.11
C HIS A 163 -9.85 -12.67 -6.37
N ALA A 164 -9.54 -13.88 -6.86
CA ALA A 164 -8.78 -14.03 -8.09
C ALA A 164 -9.59 -13.50 -9.28
N ARG A 165 -10.89 -13.82 -9.35
CA ARG A 165 -11.83 -13.29 -10.37
C ARG A 165 -11.92 -11.77 -10.32
N ALA A 166 -12.01 -11.19 -9.13
CA ALA A 166 -12.04 -9.75 -8.94
C ALA A 166 -10.76 -9.08 -9.45
N ALA A 167 -9.58 -9.60 -9.10
CA ALA A 167 -8.32 -9.05 -9.61
C ALA A 167 -8.19 -9.19 -11.13
N ARG A 168 -8.65 -10.30 -11.74
CA ARG A 168 -8.70 -10.43 -13.20
C ARG A 168 -9.62 -9.43 -13.86
N GLY A 169 -10.81 -9.21 -13.28
CA GLY A 169 -11.75 -8.20 -13.76
C GLY A 169 -11.20 -6.78 -13.60
N PHE A 170 -10.54 -6.48 -12.46
CA PHE A 170 -9.78 -5.25 -12.26
C PHE A 170 -8.76 -5.06 -13.38
N PHE A 171 -7.88 -6.03 -13.63
CA PHE A 171 -6.85 -5.90 -14.68
C PHE A 171 -7.45 -5.70 -16.07
N ARG A 172 -8.51 -6.43 -16.43
CA ARG A 172 -9.17 -6.22 -17.73
C ARG A 172 -9.74 -4.81 -17.86
N TYR A 173 -10.45 -4.32 -16.85
CA TYR A 173 -11.01 -2.97 -16.89
C TYR A 173 -9.91 -1.90 -16.92
N LEU A 174 -8.86 -2.03 -16.10
CA LEU A 174 -7.77 -1.04 -16.09
C LEU A 174 -7.00 -1.05 -17.40
N LEU A 175 -6.79 -2.20 -18.03
CA LEU A 175 -6.14 -2.27 -19.33
C LEU A 175 -7.02 -1.72 -20.45
N SER A 176 -8.34 -1.92 -20.41
CA SER A 176 -9.25 -1.37 -21.42
C SER A 176 -9.37 0.15 -21.35
N GLU A 177 -9.43 0.72 -20.14
CA GLU A 177 -9.68 2.15 -19.95
C GLU A 177 -8.41 2.99 -19.76
N TYR A 178 -7.37 2.40 -19.15
CA TYR A 178 -6.16 3.12 -18.71
C TYR A 178 -4.85 2.43 -19.12
N GLY A 179 -4.92 1.41 -19.98
CA GLY A 179 -3.74 0.65 -20.41
C GLY A 179 -2.64 1.55 -20.98
N ASP A 180 -2.99 2.52 -21.82
CA ASP A 180 -2.01 3.41 -22.45
C ASP A 180 -1.40 4.45 -21.48
N ALA A 181 -2.02 4.66 -20.32
CA ALA A 181 -1.59 5.65 -19.34
C ALA A 181 -0.67 5.10 -18.25
N TYR A 182 -0.79 3.80 -17.92
CA TYR A 182 -0.11 3.20 -16.77
C TYR A 182 0.67 1.93 -17.14
N SER A 183 1.82 1.76 -16.48
CA SER A 183 2.68 0.59 -16.67
C SER A 183 2.08 -0.67 -16.03
N ASP A 184 2.58 -1.85 -16.44
CA ASP A 184 2.21 -3.12 -15.81
C ASP A 184 2.51 -3.10 -14.30
N ASP A 185 3.67 -2.56 -13.88
CA ASP A 185 4.05 -2.46 -12.47
C ASP A 185 3.10 -1.57 -11.66
N GLN A 186 2.66 -0.44 -12.24
CA GLN A 186 1.70 0.47 -11.59
C GLN A 186 0.33 -0.18 -11.40
N LEU A 187 -0.17 -0.88 -12.43
CA LEU A 187 -1.42 -1.62 -12.34
C LEU A 187 -1.32 -2.79 -11.36
N TYR A 188 -0.14 -3.40 -11.27
CA TYR A 188 0.15 -4.50 -10.38
C TYR A 188 0.14 -4.08 -8.90
N GLY A 189 0.84 -3.00 -8.55
CA GLY A 189 0.78 -2.43 -7.20
C GLY A 189 -0.62 -1.93 -6.86
N GLU A 190 -1.32 -1.31 -7.81
CA GLU A 190 -2.71 -0.88 -7.59
C GLU A 190 -3.67 -2.05 -7.34
N ALA A 191 -3.53 -3.16 -8.07
CA ALA A 191 -4.30 -4.37 -7.80
C ALA A 191 -4.06 -4.91 -6.38
N TYR A 192 -2.82 -4.78 -5.87
CA TYR A 192 -2.52 -5.18 -4.51
C TYR A 192 -3.18 -4.30 -3.45
N ARG A 193 -3.46 -3.02 -3.74
CA ARG A 193 -4.27 -2.18 -2.83
C ARG A 193 -5.68 -2.75 -2.61
N TRP A 194 -6.28 -3.34 -3.64
CA TRP A 194 -7.55 -4.07 -3.50
C TRP A 194 -7.38 -5.37 -2.71
N GLN A 195 -6.29 -6.10 -2.95
CA GLN A 195 -5.98 -7.30 -2.17
C GLN A 195 -5.80 -6.98 -0.68
N ALA A 196 -5.20 -5.84 -0.34
CA ALA A 196 -4.98 -5.39 1.03
C ALA A 196 -6.27 -5.22 1.83
N ILE A 197 -7.33 -4.68 1.21
CA ILE A 197 -8.62 -4.55 1.89
C ILE A 197 -9.40 -5.86 1.98
N TRP A 198 -9.11 -6.84 1.11
CA TRP A 198 -9.70 -8.18 1.16
C TRP A 198 -8.98 -9.12 2.12
N TYR A 199 -7.69 -8.88 2.38
CA TYR A 199 -6.85 -9.71 3.26
C TYR A 199 -6.04 -8.87 4.26
N PRO A 200 -6.70 -8.07 5.11
CA PRO A 200 -6.02 -7.09 5.95
C PRO A 200 -4.98 -7.71 6.88
N SER A 201 -5.27 -8.87 7.48
CA SER A 201 -4.36 -9.49 8.46
C SER A 201 -2.99 -9.81 7.86
N GLY A 202 -2.94 -10.45 6.69
CA GLY A 202 -1.68 -10.87 6.10
C GLY A 202 -0.90 -9.70 5.52
N VAL A 203 -1.59 -8.73 4.92
CA VAL A 203 -0.93 -7.53 4.39
C VAL A 203 -0.33 -6.66 5.48
N VAL A 204 -1.02 -6.49 6.60
CA VAL A 204 -0.50 -5.75 7.77
C VAL A 204 0.71 -6.47 8.36
N GLU A 205 0.66 -7.80 8.45
CA GLU A 205 1.80 -8.61 8.90
C GLU A 205 3.02 -8.44 7.99
N ASP A 206 2.84 -8.55 6.66
CA ASP A 206 3.91 -8.35 5.67
C ASP A 206 4.54 -6.96 5.80
N TYR A 207 3.72 -5.91 5.93
CA TYR A 207 4.22 -4.54 6.14
C TYR A 207 5.02 -4.41 7.43
N LEU A 208 4.50 -4.93 8.55
CA LEU A 208 5.19 -4.90 9.83
C LEU A 208 6.52 -5.65 9.78
N LEU A 209 6.55 -6.81 9.14
CA LEU A 209 7.77 -7.56 8.91
C LEU A 209 8.79 -6.77 8.08
N ALA A 210 8.37 -6.21 6.94
CA ALA A 210 9.25 -5.44 6.05
C ALA A 210 9.81 -4.18 6.72
N THR A 211 9.07 -3.63 7.69
CA THR A 211 9.46 -2.44 8.45
C THR A 211 10.21 -2.76 9.75
N GLY A 212 10.65 -4.01 9.94
CA GLY A 212 11.46 -4.43 11.10
C GLY A 212 10.67 -4.60 12.41
N ARG A 213 9.34 -4.72 12.32
CA ARG A 213 8.37 -4.78 13.43
C ARG A 213 7.56 -6.08 13.40
N GLY A 214 8.15 -7.14 12.87
CA GLY A 214 7.49 -8.43 12.68
C GLY A 214 7.05 -9.11 13.98
N ASP A 215 7.64 -8.74 15.11
CA ASP A 215 7.32 -9.25 16.45
C ASP A 215 5.95 -8.77 16.99
N VAL A 216 5.35 -7.75 16.37
CA VAL A 216 4.12 -7.11 16.87
C VAL A 216 2.88 -8.00 16.79
N LEU A 217 2.69 -8.75 15.70
CA LEU A 217 1.48 -9.58 15.48
C LEU A 217 1.72 -11.09 15.63
N GLY A 218 2.97 -11.50 15.88
CA GLY A 218 3.38 -12.89 15.69
C GLY A 218 3.33 -13.30 14.21
N HIS A 219 4.09 -14.33 13.84
CA HIS A 219 4.21 -14.73 12.44
C HIS A 219 3.26 -15.87 12.07
N LYS A 220 2.45 -15.67 11.04
CA LYS A 220 1.66 -16.70 10.38
C LYS A 220 2.12 -16.83 8.94
N THR A 221 2.65 -17.99 8.61
CA THR A 221 3.04 -18.30 7.24
C THR A 221 1.83 -18.31 6.28
N HIS A 222 2.07 -17.85 5.06
CA HIS A 222 1.13 -17.85 3.94
C HIS A 222 1.86 -18.12 2.62
N GLY A 223 1.15 -18.02 1.50
CA GLY A 223 1.56 -18.46 0.17
C GLY A 223 2.95 -18.00 -0.25
N GLY A 224 3.92 -18.91 -0.19
CA GLY A 224 5.31 -18.67 -0.58
C GLY A 224 6.11 -17.83 0.43
N ALA A 225 5.61 -17.60 1.63
CA ALA A 225 6.30 -16.83 2.68
C ALA A 225 7.42 -17.61 3.38
N GLY A 226 7.56 -18.91 3.13
CA GLY A 226 8.45 -19.81 3.88
C GLY A 226 7.78 -20.35 5.14
N GLU A 227 8.36 -21.40 5.75
CA GLU A 227 7.82 -22.01 6.98
C GLU A 227 7.81 -21.05 8.17
N ASP A 228 8.73 -20.08 8.17
CA ASP A 228 8.84 -19.01 9.15
C ASP A 228 7.91 -17.81 8.86
N GLY A 229 7.28 -17.78 7.69
CA GLY A 229 6.42 -16.68 7.24
C GLY A 229 7.18 -15.39 6.92
N ARG A 230 8.50 -15.45 6.71
CA ARG A 230 9.35 -14.25 6.64
C ARG A 230 9.71 -13.77 5.24
N HIS A 231 9.23 -14.42 4.19
CA HIS A 231 9.56 -14.03 2.81
C HIS A 231 11.08 -14.01 2.52
N GLY A 232 11.85 -14.85 3.22
CA GLY A 232 13.31 -14.87 3.13
C GLY A 232 14.03 -13.71 3.84
N ILE A 233 13.32 -12.90 4.64
CA ILE A 233 13.91 -11.84 5.46
C ILE A 233 14.58 -12.49 6.68
N ASN A 234 15.91 -12.41 6.71
CA ASN A 234 16.69 -12.74 7.91
C ASN A 234 16.80 -11.47 8.78
N LEU A 235 16.27 -11.53 10.00
CA LEU A 235 16.42 -10.49 11.02
C LEU A 235 17.66 -10.73 11.89
#